data_AF-A0A498EL99-F1
#
_entry.id   AF-A0A498EL99-F1
#
_cell.length_a   1.000
_cell.length_b   1.000
_cell.length_c   1.000
_cell.angle_alpha   90.00
_cell.angle_beta   90.00
_cell.angle_gamma   90.00
#
_symmetry.space_group_name_H-M   'P 1'
#
loop_
_entity.id
_entity.type
_entity.pdbx_description
1 polymer ?
#
loop_
_entity_poly.entity_id
_entity_poly.type
_entity_poly.pdbx_seq_one_letter_code
_entity_poly.pdbx_strand_id
1 'polypeptide(L)'
;MAIEQHIGSIITGTVALAGAALGYWGSLKSQQIATQAENNRRRADHLLEKEAELLIQLLEDAEHCHAVAQDYMRRSSNGDLSDEFLIDANDALASFESTARQSKVFLDPERQESVSSLLGTLRKMYKYGDEQRRGRPQMAEEILDREGIVSDFSEFIASIQAFIQERTSELES
;
A
#
# COMPACT_ATOMS: atom_id res chain seq x y z
N MET A 1 -12.36 2.39 30.89
CA MET A 1 -11.04 2.03 30.35
C MET A 1 -11.30 1.01 29.26
N ALA A 2 -11.56 1.48 28.04
CA ALA A 2 -12.05 0.65 26.95
C ALA A 2 -11.72 1.34 25.62
N ILE A 3 -10.47 1.24 25.16
CA ILE A 3 -10.04 1.61 23.80
C ILE A 3 -8.82 0.75 23.44
N GLU A 4 -8.95 -0.58 23.31
CA GLU A 4 -7.84 -1.41 22.79
C GLU A 4 -8.28 -2.63 21.94
N GLN A 5 -9.53 -2.75 21.49
CA GLN A 5 -9.99 -4.01 20.86
C GLN A 5 -10.62 -3.92 19.46
N HIS A 6 -10.42 -2.86 18.69
CA HIS A 6 -11.09 -2.74 17.38
C HIS A 6 -10.26 -2.84 16.09
N ILE A 7 -8.97 -3.19 16.16
CA ILE A 7 -8.15 -3.32 14.93
C ILE A 7 -7.81 -4.79 14.59
N GLY A 8 -7.99 -5.73 15.52
CA GLY A 8 -7.54 -7.12 15.35
C GLY A 8 -8.48 -8.11 14.64
N SER A 9 -9.71 -7.74 14.24
CA SER A 9 -10.73 -8.73 13.82
C SER A 9 -11.10 -8.78 12.34
N ILE A 10 -10.56 -7.91 11.49
CA ILE A 10 -10.92 -7.91 10.04
C ILE A 10 -10.05 -8.91 9.25
N ILE A 11 -8.84 -9.20 9.71
CA ILE A 11 -7.88 -10.05 8.97
C ILE A 11 -8.16 -11.56 9.17
N THR A 12 -8.86 -11.96 10.22
CA THR A 12 -9.07 -13.40 10.53
C THR A 12 -10.23 -14.05 9.77
N GLY A 13 -11.08 -13.27 9.09
CA GLY A 13 -12.31 -13.78 8.48
C GLY A 13 -12.16 -14.38 7.07
N THR A 14 -11.15 -13.96 6.30
CA THR A 14 -11.14 -14.17 4.85
C THR A 14 -10.38 -15.44 4.40
N VAL A 15 -9.60 -16.08 5.27
CA VAL A 15 -8.71 -17.20 4.88
C VAL A 15 -9.43 -18.56 4.87
N ALA A 16 -10.64 -18.68 5.44
CA ALA A 16 -11.25 -19.98 5.70
C ALA A 16 -12.11 -20.57 4.56
N LEU A 17 -12.38 -19.85 3.46
CA LEU A 17 -13.42 -20.24 2.48
C LEU A 17 -12.93 -20.92 1.18
N ALA A 18 -11.63 -20.91 0.88
CA ALA A 18 -11.14 -21.38 -0.44
C ALA A 18 -10.97 -22.91 -0.60
N GLY A 19 -11.20 -23.71 0.44
CA GLY A 19 -10.64 -25.08 0.50
C GLY A 19 -11.49 -26.25 -0.05
N ALA A 20 -12.78 -26.10 -0.36
CA ALA A 20 -13.67 -27.27 -0.31
C ALA A 20 -14.25 -27.83 -1.64
N ALA A 21 -14.09 -27.21 -2.81
CA ALA A 21 -15.03 -27.46 -3.91
C ALA A 21 -14.63 -28.43 -5.05
N LEU A 22 -13.40 -28.94 -5.19
CA LEU A 22 -12.96 -29.51 -6.48
C LEU A 22 -12.52 -30.99 -6.44
N GLY A 23 -13.43 -31.85 -6.01
CA GLY A 23 -13.28 -33.30 -6.12
C GLY A 23 -14.14 -33.90 -7.23
N TYR A 24 -13.48 -34.64 -8.14
CA TYR A 24 -14.01 -35.79 -8.90
C TYR A 24 -14.69 -35.50 -10.27
N TRP A 25 -14.03 -35.92 -11.37
CA TRP A 25 -14.53 -36.77 -12.50
C TRP A 25 -13.75 -36.54 -13.81
N GLY A 26 -13.18 -37.62 -14.38
CA GLY A 26 -12.65 -37.72 -15.74
C GLY A 26 -11.14 -37.93 -15.81
N SER A 27 -10.66 -39.17 -15.98
CA SER A 27 -9.25 -39.56 -15.91
C SER A 27 -8.67 -40.02 -17.26
N LEU A 28 -7.36 -39.76 -17.44
CA LEU A 28 -6.40 -40.28 -18.42
C LEU A 28 -6.03 -39.42 -19.64
N LYS A 29 -6.95 -38.90 -20.48
CA LYS A 29 -6.57 -37.82 -21.44
C LYS A 29 -6.60 -36.43 -20.79
N SER A 30 -7.40 -36.34 -19.73
CA SER A 30 -7.46 -35.27 -18.77
C SER A 30 -6.22 -35.20 -17.88
N GLN A 31 -5.38 -36.22 -17.72
CA GLN A 31 -4.29 -36.13 -16.73
C GLN A 31 -3.18 -35.18 -17.16
N GLN A 32 -2.85 -35.09 -18.45
CA GLN A 32 -1.88 -34.10 -18.97
C GLN A 32 -2.50 -32.70 -19.07
N ILE A 33 -3.75 -32.60 -19.54
CA ILE A 33 -4.49 -31.33 -19.58
C ILE A 33 -4.81 -30.84 -18.15
N ALA A 34 -5.06 -31.73 -17.20
CA ALA A 34 -5.32 -31.43 -15.80
C ALA A 34 -4.02 -31.18 -15.05
N THR A 35 -2.90 -31.86 -15.30
CA THR A 35 -1.61 -31.42 -14.70
C THR A 35 -1.19 -30.08 -15.27
N GLN A 36 -1.49 -29.78 -16.54
CA GLN A 36 -1.21 -28.47 -17.12
C GLN A 36 -2.20 -27.41 -16.64
N ALA A 37 -3.49 -27.74 -16.50
CA ALA A 37 -4.51 -26.86 -15.92
C ALA A 37 -4.35 -26.69 -14.41
N GLU A 38 -3.83 -27.68 -13.70
CA GLU A 38 -3.51 -27.64 -12.27
C GLU A 38 -2.20 -26.89 -12.04
N ASN A 39 -1.19 -27.05 -12.90
CA ASN A 39 -0.02 -26.17 -12.88
C ASN A 39 -0.38 -24.73 -13.25
N ASN A 40 -1.29 -24.53 -14.22
CA ASN A 40 -1.76 -23.20 -14.59
C ASN A 40 -2.64 -22.60 -13.48
N ARG A 41 -3.49 -23.39 -12.80
CA ARG A 41 -4.25 -22.97 -11.61
C ARG A 41 -3.32 -22.63 -10.45
N ARG A 42 -2.39 -23.52 -10.08
CA ARG A 42 -1.39 -23.24 -9.03
C ARG A 42 -0.54 -22.01 -9.35
N ARG A 43 -0.20 -21.77 -10.63
CA ARG A 43 0.49 -20.55 -11.06
C ARG A 43 -0.41 -19.33 -10.97
N ALA A 44 -1.68 -19.44 -11.34
CA ALA A 44 -2.65 -18.36 -11.20
C ALA A 44 -2.90 -18.03 -9.72
N ASP A 45 -3.08 -19.04 -8.87
CA ASP A 45 -3.25 -18.90 -7.42
C ASP A 45 -2.01 -18.24 -6.80
N HIS A 46 -0.80 -18.68 -7.17
CA HIS A 46 0.45 -18.07 -6.72
C HIS A 46 0.64 -16.64 -7.24
N LEU A 47 0.14 -16.32 -8.45
CA LEU A 47 0.17 -14.94 -8.97
C LEU A 47 -0.80 -14.04 -8.20
N LEU A 48 -1.99 -14.54 -7.88
CA LEU A 48 -3.00 -13.83 -7.10
C LEU A 48 -2.54 -13.63 -5.64
N GLU A 49 -1.89 -14.62 -5.05
CA GLU A 49 -1.29 -14.52 -3.71
C GLU A 49 -0.19 -13.45 -3.69
N LYS A 50 0.69 -13.45 -4.69
CA LYS A 50 1.74 -12.41 -4.84
C LYS A 50 1.16 -11.02 -5.11
N GLU A 51 0.08 -10.93 -5.89
CA GLU A 51 -0.65 -9.69 -6.13
C GLU A 51 -1.21 -9.15 -4.79
N ALA A 52 -1.90 -9.99 -4.02
CA ALA A 52 -2.46 -9.62 -2.72
C ALA A 52 -1.38 -9.20 -1.71
N GLU A 53 -0.28 -9.96 -1.59
CA GLU A 53 0.85 -9.61 -0.72
C GLU A 53 1.42 -8.23 -1.07
N LEU A 54 1.63 -7.94 -2.36
CA LEU A 54 2.18 -6.66 -2.81
C LEU A 54 1.21 -5.49 -2.61
N LEU A 55 -0.10 -5.72 -2.76
CA LEU A 55 -1.11 -4.68 -2.50
C LEU A 55 -1.24 -4.38 -1.00
N ILE A 56 -1.13 -5.40 -0.14
CA ILE A 56 -1.09 -5.22 1.32
C ILE A 56 0.17 -4.43 1.70
N GLN A 57 1.34 -4.83 1.21
CA GLN A 57 2.58 -4.12 1.47
C GLN A 57 2.51 -2.66 0.98
N LEU A 58 1.87 -2.42 -0.17
CA LEU A 58 1.69 -1.07 -0.70
C LEU A 58 0.87 -0.19 0.26
N LEU A 59 -0.17 -0.74 0.87
CA LEU A 59 -0.98 -0.04 1.88
C LEU A 59 -0.18 0.21 3.16
N GLU A 60 0.51 -0.80 3.69
CA GLU A 60 1.30 -0.69 4.91
C GLU A 60 2.43 0.33 4.78
N ASP A 61 3.17 0.30 3.66
CA ASP A 61 4.26 1.24 3.39
C ASP A 61 3.72 2.66 3.18
N ALA A 62 2.56 2.81 2.52
CA ALA A 62 1.92 4.11 2.34
C ALA A 62 1.48 4.71 3.68
N GLU A 63 0.82 3.91 4.53
CA GLU A 63 0.39 4.31 5.87
C GLU A 63 1.58 4.72 6.74
N HIS A 64 2.63 3.90 6.75
CA HIS A 64 3.84 4.17 7.51
C HIS A 64 4.54 5.45 7.01
N CYS A 65 4.75 5.58 5.70
CA CYS A 65 5.40 6.74 5.11
C CYS A 65 4.59 8.02 5.36
N HIS A 66 3.26 7.98 5.25
CA HIS A 66 2.40 9.12 5.54
C HIS A 66 2.48 9.55 7.00
N ALA A 67 2.41 8.61 7.94
CA ALA A 67 2.56 8.92 9.37
C ALA A 67 3.92 9.56 9.68
N VAL A 68 5.01 9.00 9.13
CA VAL A 68 6.36 9.53 9.33
C VAL A 68 6.54 10.89 8.67
N ALA A 69 5.97 11.12 7.48
CA ALA A 69 6.01 12.41 6.79
C ALA A 69 5.32 13.52 7.61
N GLN A 70 4.14 13.23 8.19
CA GLN A 70 3.45 14.18 9.08
C GLN A 70 4.31 14.52 10.31
N ASP A 71 4.93 13.51 10.90
CA ASP A 71 5.76 13.69 12.09
C ASP A 71 7.06 14.45 11.76
N TYR A 72 7.63 14.23 10.58
CA TYR A 72 8.80 14.96 10.09
C TYR A 72 8.50 16.44 9.89
N MET A 73 7.37 16.78 9.26
CA MET A 73 6.94 18.18 9.13
C MET A 73 6.80 18.86 10.50
N ARG A 74 6.15 18.19 11.46
CA ARG A 74 5.94 18.72 12.81
C ARG A 74 7.26 18.91 13.58
N ARG A 75 8.17 17.94 13.50
CA ARG A 75 9.45 17.97 14.21
C ARG A 75 10.43 18.97 13.60
N SER A 76 10.47 19.05 12.27
CA SER A 76 11.33 19.99 11.54
C SER A 76 11.01 21.45 11.83
N SER A 77 9.73 21.82 11.99
CA SER A 77 9.34 23.19 12.37
C SER A 77 9.73 23.54 13.81
N ASN A 78 9.84 22.54 14.68
CA ASN A 78 10.16 22.71 16.09
C ASN A 78 11.67 22.55 16.39
N GLY A 79 12.47 22.17 15.41
CA GLY A 79 13.91 21.89 15.57
C GLY A 79 14.21 20.62 16.38
N ASP A 80 13.24 19.71 16.50
CA ASP A 80 13.34 18.49 17.34
C ASP A 80 13.56 17.24 16.46
N LEU A 81 14.73 17.16 15.83
CA LEU A 81 15.08 16.08 14.91
C LEU A 81 16.38 15.40 15.35
N SER A 82 16.30 14.10 15.60
CA SER A 82 17.47 13.24 15.77
C SER A 82 17.94 12.67 14.43
N ASP A 83 19.21 12.33 14.33
CA ASP A 83 19.76 11.65 13.13
C ASP A 83 19.08 10.29 12.89
N GLU A 84 18.73 9.58 13.96
CA GLU A 84 17.97 8.32 13.90
C GLU A 84 16.60 8.53 13.23
N PHE A 85 15.86 9.56 13.64
CA PHE A 85 14.55 9.87 13.03
C PHE A 85 14.69 10.24 11.55
N LEU A 86 15.78 10.90 11.16
CA LEU A 86 16.03 11.23 9.76
C LEU A 86 16.32 9.99 8.90
N ILE A 87 16.98 8.99 9.48
CA ILE A 87 17.20 7.70 8.81
C ILE A 87 15.85 7.01 8.62
N ASP A 88 15.07 6.86 9.68
CA ASP A 88 13.73 6.25 9.63
C ASP A 88 12.82 6.94 8.60
N ALA A 89 12.85 8.28 8.56
CA ALA A 89 12.07 9.04 7.60
C ALA A 89 12.49 8.77 6.16
N ASN A 90 13.79 8.69 5.87
CA ASN A 90 14.26 8.36 4.52
C ASN A 90 13.93 6.90 4.15
N ASP A 91 14.07 5.97 5.09
CA ASP A 91 13.78 4.56 4.89
C ASP A 91 12.30 4.30 4.62
N ALA A 92 11.40 5.01 5.32
CA ALA A 92 9.97 4.94 5.09
C ALA A 92 9.58 5.40 3.67
N LEU A 93 10.14 6.53 3.22
CA LEU A 93 9.91 7.03 1.85
C LEU A 93 10.49 6.08 0.79
N ALA A 94 11.70 5.57 1.01
CA ALA A 94 12.35 4.64 0.09
C ALA A 94 11.58 3.31 -0.02
N SER A 95 11.06 2.79 1.09
CA SER A 95 10.24 1.58 1.13
C SER A 95 8.97 1.77 0.31
N PHE A 96 8.23 2.86 0.55
CA PHE A 96 7.00 3.13 -0.21
C PHE A 96 7.27 3.34 -1.71
N GLU A 97 8.33 4.06 -2.09
CA GLU A 97 8.72 4.23 -3.50
C GLU A 97 9.08 2.90 -4.18
N SER A 98 9.77 2.02 -3.45
CA SER A 98 10.13 0.68 -3.93
C SER A 98 8.89 -0.17 -4.17
N THR A 99 7.99 -0.22 -3.19
CA THR A 99 6.76 -1.02 -3.27
C THR A 99 5.81 -0.47 -4.32
N ALA A 100 5.66 0.85 -4.45
CA ALA A 100 4.91 1.51 -5.52
C ALA A 100 5.42 1.13 -6.93
N ARG A 101 6.74 0.97 -7.09
CA ARG A 101 7.33 0.54 -8.37
C ARG A 101 7.02 -0.93 -8.65
N GLN A 102 7.07 -1.79 -7.64
CA GLN A 102 6.83 -3.22 -7.76
C GLN A 102 5.35 -3.53 -8.01
N SER A 103 4.45 -2.82 -7.33
CA SER A 103 3.00 -3.01 -7.44
C SER A 103 2.43 -2.51 -8.77
N LYS A 104 3.14 -1.62 -9.47
CA LYS A 104 2.71 -1.02 -10.75
C LYS A 104 2.21 -2.03 -11.79
N VAL A 105 2.76 -3.23 -11.82
CA VAL A 105 2.37 -4.28 -12.79
C VAL A 105 0.96 -4.84 -12.54
N PHE A 106 0.45 -4.69 -11.32
CA PHE A 106 -0.87 -5.19 -10.90
C PHE A 106 -1.94 -4.10 -10.84
N LEU A 107 -1.54 -2.83 -10.87
CA LEU A 107 -2.45 -1.69 -10.76
C LEU A 107 -2.93 -1.24 -12.14
N ASP A 108 -4.21 -0.90 -12.25
CA ASP A 108 -4.73 -0.20 -13.43
C ASP A 108 -4.27 1.28 -13.48
N PRO A 109 -4.45 1.98 -14.61
CA PRO A 109 -3.95 3.35 -14.79
C PRO A 109 -4.46 4.35 -13.75
N GLU A 110 -5.71 4.22 -13.29
CA GLU A 110 -6.30 5.13 -12.31
C GLU A 110 -5.61 4.97 -10.95
N ARG A 111 -5.35 3.73 -10.52
CA ARG A 111 -4.68 3.46 -9.24
C ARG A 111 -3.19 3.80 -9.32
N GLN A 112 -2.56 3.63 -10.47
CA GLN A 112 -1.18 4.11 -10.70
C GLN A 112 -1.09 5.63 -10.56
N GLU A 113 -2.11 6.36 -11.03
CA GLU A 113 -2.21 7.81 -10.86
C GLU A 113 -2.43 8.18 -9.38
N SER A 114 -3.31 7.47 -8.65
CA SER A 114 -3.49 7.66 -7.20
C SER A 114 -2.20 7.46 -6.42
N VAL A 115 -1.45 6.37 -6.67
CA VAL A 115 -0.13 6.14 -6.05
C VAL A 115 0.84 7.28 -6.36
N SER A 116 0.88 7.73 -7.62
CA SER A 116 1.77 8.81 -8.06
C SER A 116 1.42 10.15 -7.41
N SER A 117 0.12 10.44 -7.26
CA SER A 117 -0.38 11.62 -6.56
C SER A 117 0.07 11.61 -5.10
N LEU A 118 -0.18 10.50 -4.39
CA LEU A 118 0.22 10.35 -2.98
C LEU A 118 1.74 10.48 -2.82
N LEU A 119 2.55 9.82 -3.67
CA LEU A 119 4.01 9.98 -3.65
C LEU A 119 4.43 11.44 -3.88
N GLY A 120 3.77 12.14 -4.79
CA GLY A 120 4.00 13.56 -5.03
C GLY A 120 3.75 14.41 -3.78
N THR A 121 2.65 14.13 -3.09
CA THR A 121 2.24 14.78 -1.86
C THR A 121 3.19 14.50 -0.70
N LEU A 122 3.56 13.23 -0.47
CA LEU A 122 4.55 12.85 0.54
C LEU A 122 5.89 13.52 0.29
N ARG A 123 6.41 13.50 -0.94
CA ARG A 123 7.68 14.19 -1.28
C ARG A 123 7.63 15.68 -1.00
N LYS A 124 6.49 16.36 -1.18
CA LYS A 124 6.32 17.78 -0.79
C LYS A 124 6.43 17.95 0.73
N MET A 125 5.85 17.04 1.52
CA MET A 125 5.96 17.05 2.99
C MET A 125 7.41 16.89 3.46
N TYR A 126 8.17 15.98 2.84
CA TYR A 126 9.60 15.84 3.13
C TYR A 126 10.39 17.09 2.74
N LYS A 127 10.11 17.65 1.56
CA LYS A 127 10.75 18.89 1.10
C LYS A 127 10.43 20.07 2.01
N TYR A 128 9.21 20.16 2.54
CA TYR A 128 8.85 21.14 3.57
C TYR A 128 9.78 21.01 4.79
N GLY A 129 9.93 19.79 5.33
CA GLY A 129 10.77 19.57 6.49
C GLY A 129 12.25 19.87 6.24
N ASP A 130 12.75 19.56 5.04
CA ASP A 130 14.11 19.93 4.62
C ASP A 130 14.32 21.44 4.57
N GLU A 131 13.35 22.19 4.05
CA GLU A 131 13.42 23.66 4.00
C GLU A 131 13.35 24.29 5.39
N GLN A 132 12.54 23.75 6.30
CA GLN A 132 12.52 24.16 7.70
C GLN A 132 13.89 23.94 8.36
N ARG A 133 14.48 22.75 8.19
CA ARG A 133 15.82 22.43 8.74
C ARG A 133 16.93 23.32 8.19
N ARG A 134 16.82 23.75 6.93
CA ARG A 134 17.77 24.67 6.29
C ARG A 134 17.59 26.12 6.73
N GLY A 135 16.66 26.41 7.63
CA GLY A 135 16.36 27.78 8.08
C GLY A 135 15.67 28.62 7.02
N ARG A 136 14.92 27.99 6.10
CA ARG A 136 14.18 28.65 5.01
C ARG A 136 12.66 28.46 5.17
N PRO A 137 12.05 28.92 6.28
CA PRO A 137 10.64 28.69 6.58
C PRO A 137 9.68 29.30 5.55
N GLN A 138 10.04 30.43 4.92
CA GLN A 138 9.22 31.05 3.88
C GLN A 138 9.12 30.15 2.63
N MET A 139 10.23 29.56 2.19
CA MET A 139 10.23 28.58 1.09
C MET A 139 9.48 27.30 1.47
N ALA A 140 9.53 26.90 2.76
CA ALA A 140 8.79 25.76 3.24
C ALA A 140 7.27 25.98 3.09
N GLU A 141 6.75 27.11 3.57
CA GLU A 141 5.31 27.41 3.44
C GLU A 141 4.86 27.56 1.97
N GLU A 142 5.71 28.05 1.06
CA GLU A 142 5.43 28.08 -0.38
C GLU A 142 5.27 26.68 -1.01
N ILE A 143 5.87 25.65 -0.41
CA ILE A 143 5.75 24.25 -0.86
C ILE A 143 4.43 23.63 -0.40
N LEU A 144 3.84 24.14 0.67
CA LEU A 144 2.64 23.60 1.29
C LEU A 144 1.37 24.21 0.71
N ASP A 145 0.67 23.43 -0.11
CA ASP A 145 -0.78 23.57 -0.27
C ASP A 145 -1.47 22.58 0.68
N ARG A 146 -1.79 23.02 1.89
CA ARG A 146 -2.17 22.14 3.01
C ARG A 146 -3.48 21.38 2.77
N GLU A 147 -4.40 21.91 1.96
CA GLU A 147 -5.70 21.26 1.70
C GLU A 147 -5.55 19.96 0.90
N GLY A 148 -4.57 19.85 0.01
CA GLY A 148 -4.36 18.65 -0.81
C GLY A 148 -3.72 17.45 -0.07
N ILE A 149 -3.04 17.69 1.06
CA ILE A 149 -2.26 16.64 1.74
C ILE A 149 -3.14 15.57 2.40
N VAL A 150 -4.28 15.97 2.97
CA VAL A 150 -5.15 15.07 3.73
C VAL A 150 -6.16 14.35 2.83
N SER A 151 -6.61 14.97 1.74
CA SER A 151 -7.53 14.33 0.78
C SER A 151 -6.83 13.20 0.03
N ASP A 152 -5.61 13.43 -0.46
CA ASP A 152 -4.88 12.48 -1.30
C ASP A 152 -4.64 11.13 -0.62
N PHE A 153 -4.37 11.13 0.69
CA PHE A 153 -4.11 9.90 1.44
C PHE A 153 -5.39 9.08 1.67
N SER A 154 -6.49 9.72 2.08
CA SER A 154 -7.75 9.02 2.35
C SER A 154 -8.36 8.47 1.06
N GLU A 155 -8.29 9.25 -0.03
CA GLU A 155 -8.74 8.83 -1.36
C GLU A 155 -7.89 7.68 -1.90
N PHE A 156 -6.57 7.72 -1.69
CA PHE A 156 -5.68 6.62 -2.04
C PHE A 156 -6.04 5.31 -1.32
N ILE A 157 -6.18 5.34 0.01
CA ILE A 157 -6.52 4.14 0.80
C ILE A 157 -7.86 3.57 0.35
N ALA A 158 -8.88 4.42 0.17
CA ALA A 158 -10.19 4.00 -0.30
C ALA A 158 -10.12 3.35 -1.70
N SER A 159 -9.33 3.94 -2.61
CA SER A 159 -9.15 3.44 -3.98
C SER A 159 -8.49 2.06 -4.02
N ILE A 160 -7.40 1.86 -3.27
CA ILE A 160 -6.71 0.56 -3.22
C ILE A 160 -7.54 -0.50 -2.47
N GLN A 161 -8.24 -0.13 -1.40
CA GLN A 161 -9.13 -1.06 -0.70
C GLN A 161 -10.32 -1.50 -1.58
N ALA A 162 -10.91 -0.58 -2.35
CA ALA A 162 -11.95 -0.91 -3.32
C ALA A 162 -11.42 -1.87 -4.40
N PHE A 163 -10.19 -1.65 -4.88
CA PHE A 163 -9.54 -2.55 -5.84
C PHE A 163 -9.33 -3.96 -5.27
N ILE A 164 -8.85 -4.08 -4.03
CA ILE A 164 -8.70 -5.38 -3.36
C ILE A 164 -10.07 -6.09 -3.23
N GLN A 165 -11.13 -5.35 -2.89
CA GLN A 165 -12.49 -5.90 -2.80
C GLN A 165 -13.04 -6.36 -4.15
N GLU A 166 -12.83 -5.59 -5.21
CA GLU A 166 -13.21 -5.96 -6.58
C GLU A 166 -12.52 -7.27 -6.99
N ARG A 167 -11.20 -7.34 -6.83
CA ARG A 167 -10.39 -8.51 -7.18
C ARG A 167 -10.74 -9.76 -6.36
N THR A 168 -11.09 -9.60 -5.08
CA THR A 168 -11.54 -10.72 -4.25
C THR A 168 -12.95 -11.20 -4.62
N SER A 169 -13.87 -10.29 -4.97
CA SER A 169 -15.21 -10.67 -5.42
C SER A 169 -15.21 -11.41 -6.77
N GLU A 170 -14.28 -11.08 -7.68
CA GLU A 170 -14.07 -11.80 -8.95
C GLU A 170 -13.59 -13.25 -8.74
N LEU A 171 -12.97 -13.57 -7.60
CA LEU A 171 -12.52 -14.92 -7.28
C LEU A 171 -13.62 -15.79 -6.68
N GLU A 172 -14.68 -15.19 -6.15
CA GLU A 172 -15.84 -15.88 -5.56
C GLU A 172 -16.98 -16.16 -6.56
N SER A 173 -16.96 -15.51 -7.74
CA SER A 173 -17.96 -15.65 -8.82
C SER A 173 -17.58 -16.68 -9.88
#